data_AF-A0A936I2N5-F1
#
_entry.id   AF-A0A936I2N5-F1
#
_cell.length_a   1.000
_cell.length_b   1.000
_cell.length_c   1.000
_cell.angle_alpha   90.00
_cell.angle_beta   90.00
_cell.angle_gamma   90.00
#
_symmetry.space_group_name_H-M   'P 1'
#
loop_
_entity.id
_entity.type
_entity.pdbx_description
1 polymer ?
#
loop_
_entity_poly.entity_id
_entity_poly.type
_entity_poly.pdbx_seq_one_letter_code
_entity_poly.pdbx_strand_id
1 'polypeptide(L)' 'MAKSTAGKEHDEFVAAVGRALKRAAKVARKTARMHGTPIALWRDGRVVLEKP' A
#
# COMPACT_ATOMS: atom_id res chain seq x y z
N MET A 1 -34.93 10.04 -12.52
CA MET A 1 -33.65 10.57 -12.02
C MET A 1 -32.57 9.52 -12.21
N ALA A 2 -31.71 9.64 -13.22
CA ALA A 2 -30.61 8.68 -13.42
C ALA A 2 -29.54 8.87 -12.34
N LYS A 3 -29.11 7.77 -11.70
CA LYS A 3 -28.13 7.79 -10.61
C LYS A 3 -26.73 8.02 -11.19
N SER A 4 -26.03 9.05 -10.70
CA SER A 4 -24.67 9.42 -11.10
C SER A 4 -23.71 8.21 -11.06
N THR A 5 -23.09 7.90 -12.20
CA THR A 5 -22.09 6.82 -12.37
C THR A 5 -20.70 7.24 -11.88
N ALA A 6 -20.44 8.55 -11.75
CA ALA A 6 -19.14 9.10 -11.40
C ALA A 6 -18.62 8.63 -10.03
N GLY A 7 -19.51 8.39 -9.05
CA GLY A 7 -19.10 7.88 -7.75
C GLY A 7 -18.57 6.44 -7.80
N LYS A 8 -19.13 5.60 -8.67
CA LYS A 8 -18.72 4.19 -8.79
C LYS A 8 -17.35 4.05 -9.45
N GLU A 9 -17.10 4.83 -10.50
CA GLU A 9 -15.82 4.86 -11.20
C GLU A 9 -14.69 5.36 -10.28
N HIS A 10 -14.98 6.39 -9.47
CA HIS A 10 -14.04 6.87 -8.46
C HIS A 10 -13.69 5.80 -7.42
N ASP A 11 -14.70 5.10 -6.87
CA ASP A 11 -14.47 4.04 -5.89
C ASP A 11 -13.66 2.88 -6.47
N GLU A 12 -13.94 2.48 -7.71
CA GLU A 12 -13.19 1.44 -8.41
C GLU A 12 -11.74 1.85 -8.67
N PHE A 13 -11.52 3.11 -9.06
CA PHE A 13 -10.18 3.68 -9.22
C PHE A 13 -9.40 3.64 -7.91
N VAL A 14 -9.96 4.16 -6.81
CA VAL A 14 -9.31 4.14 -5.49
C VAL A 14 -9.01 2.70 -5.06
N ALA A 15 -9.92 1.76 -5.28
CA ALA A 15 -9.69 0.35 -5.00
C ALA A 15 -8.55 -0.24 -5.85
N ALA A 16 -8.47 0.12 -7.13
CA ALA A 16 -7.38 -0.31 -8.02
C ALA A 16 -6.02 0.23 -7.55
N VAL A 17 -5.93 1.51 -7.19
CA VAL A 17 -4.72 2.12 -6.61
C VAL A 17 -4.33 1.39 -5.33
N GLY A 18 -5.27 1.16 -4.41
CA GLY A 18 -5.02 0.44 -3.16
C GLY A 18 -4.46 -0.97 -3.40
N ARG A 19 -4.99 -1.71 -4.39
CA ARG A 19 -4.45 -3.02 -4.79
C ARG A 19 -3.04 -2.92 -5.34
N ALA A 20 -2.76 -1.93 -6.19
CA ALA A 20 -1.43 -1.72 -6.76
C ALA A 20 -0.38 -1.41 -5.69
N LEU A 21 -0.70 -0.52 -4.75
CA LEU A 21 0.18 -0.17 -3.63
C LEU A 21 0.48 -1.37 -2.73
N LYS A 22 -0.53 -2.20 -2.42
CA LYS A 22 -0.31 -3.43 -1.65
C LYS A 22 0.66 -4.41 -2.35
N ARG A 23 0.55 -4.54 -3.68
CA ARG A 23 1.48 -5.37 -4.47
C ARG A 23 2.89 -4.80 -4.44
N ALA A 24 3.05 -3.49 -4.67
CA ALA A 24 4.34 -2.81 -4.61
C ALA A 24 5.00 -2.99 -3.23
N ALA A 25 4.25 -2.81 -2.16
CA ALA A 25 4.75 -2.99 -0.80
C ALA A 25 5.21 -4.43 -0.51
N LYS A 26 4.54 -5.45 -1.07
CA LYS A 26 4.98 -6.85 -0.95
C LYS A 26 6.33 -7.08 -1.61
N VAL A 27 6.54 -6.54 -2.81
CA VAL A 27 7.80 -6.65 -3.55
C VAL A 27 8.91 -5.91 -2.80
N ALA A 28 8.67 -4.65 -2.41
CA ALA A 28 9.65 -3.85 -1.67
C ALA A 28 10.12 -4.55 -0.39
N ARG A 29 9.20 -5.12 0.42
CA ARG A 29 9.57 -5.89 1.61
C ARG A 29 10.37 -7.15 1.27
N LYS A 30 10.00 -7.88 0.21
CA LYS A 30 10.77 -9.07 -0.23
C LYS A 30 12.21 -8.68 -0.58
N THR A 31 12.38 -7.61 -1.35
CA THR A 31 13.70 -7.10 -1.73
C THR A 31 14.50 -6.63 -0.52
N ALA A 32 13.89 -5.86 0.37
CA ALA A 32 14.54 -5.39 1.60
C ALA A 32 15.08 -6.56 2.44
N ARG A 33 14.27 -7.62 2.62
CA ARG A 33 14.68 -8.83 3.33
C ARG A 33 15.83 -9.56 2.67
N MET A 34 15.79 -9.69 1.35
CA MET A 34 16.86 -10.32 0.56
C MET A 34 18.21 -9.65 0.77
N HIS A 35 18.22 -8.32 0.94
CA HIS A 35 19.45 -7.53 1.11
C HIS A 35 19.73 -7.16 2.57
N GLY A 36 19.03 -7.74 3.54
CA GLY A 36 19.21 -7.40 4.96
C GLY A 36 18.91 -5.94 5.30
N THR A 37 18.13 -5.24 4.46
CA THR A 37 17.74 -3.84 4.68
C THR A 37 16.56 -3.77 5.65
N PRO A 38 16.65 -3.04 6.77
CA PRO A 38 15.54 -2.88 7.72
C PRO A 38 14.31 -2.25 7.06
N ILE A 39 13.11 -2.69 7.49
CA ILE A 39 11.84 -2.18 6.97
C ILE A 39 11.34 -1.09 7.90
N ALA A 40 11.16 0.13 7.38
CA ALA A 40 10.54 1.22 8.12
C ALA A 40 9.01 1.07 8.15
N LEU A 41 8.43 1.07 9.34
CA LEU A 41 7.00 0.98 9.58
C LEU A 41 6.53 2.15 10.44
N TRP A 42 5.33 2.65 10.17
CA TRP A 42 4.66 3.57 11.07
C TRP A 42 3.86 2.76 12.10
N ARG A 43 4.21 2.88 13.38
CA ARG A 43 3.53 2.22 14.50
C ARG A 43 3.43 3.19 15.67
N ASP A 44 2.25 3.32 16.26
CA ASP A 44 2.00 4.16 17.45
C ASP A 44 2.50 5.60 17.31
N GLY A 45 2.29 6.20 16.13
CA GLY A 45 2.66 7.60 15.85
C GLY A 45 4.15 7.84 15.61
N ARG A 46 4.95 6.78 15.45
CA ARG A 46 6.40 6.88 15.22
C ARG A 46 6.86 5.94 14.11
N VAL A 47 8.03 6.24 13.54
CA VAL A 47 8.72 5.34 12.62
C VAL A 47 9.51 4.31 13.43
N VAL A 48 9.29 3.03 13.16
CA VAL A 48 9.98 1.89 13.76
C VAL A 48 10.66 1.10 12.65
N LEU A 49 11.89 0.65 12.89
CA LEU A 49 12.60 -0.24 11.98
C LEU A 49 12.40 -1.69 12.42
N GLU A 50 11.77 -2.49 11.56
CA GLU A 50 11.67 -3.93 11.73
C GLU A 50 12.93 -4.59 11.14
N LYS A 51 13.50 -5.54 11.88
CA LYS A 51 14.62 -6.33 11.38
C LYS A 51 14.15 -7.18 10.18
N PRO A 52 15.02 -7.42 9.19
CA PRO A 52 14.67 -8.15 7.97
C PRO A 52 14.12 -9.56 8.25
#